data_AF-A0A3B9M038-F1
#
_entry.id   AF-A0A3B9M038-F1
#
_cell.length_a   1.000
_cell.length_b   1.000
_cell.length_c   1.000
_cell.angle_alpha   90.00
_cell.angle_beta   90.00
_cell.angle_gamma   90.00
#
_symmetry.space_group_name_H-M   'P 1'
#
loop_
_entity.id
_entity.type
_entity.pdbx_description
1 polymer ?
#
loop_
_entity_poly.entity_id
_entity_poly.type
_entity_poly.pdbx_seq_one_letter_code
_entity_poly.pdbx_strand_id
1 'polypeptide(L)'
;MPANFEDLVTLMQKLRSADGCPWDREQTYATLAPMLLEEAYEAFEAVEKAREGRPGELRDELGDLLFQIVFYAQVARERGDFSIGDVTTAIHEKMVRRHPHVFGDTNANDTATVLRNWEAMKQEERRAAGKGDREDSLLDGVSSKAPALMEAHQLSTKAA
;
A
#
# COMPACT_ATOMS: atom_id res chain seq x y z
N MET A 1 -17.00 -17.08 15.95
CA MET A 1 -16.14 -17.13 14.74
C MET A 1 -15.21 -15.93 14.80
N PRO A 2 -13.93 -16.05 14.39
CA PRO A 2 -13.05 -14.88 14.33
C PRO A 2 -13.60 -13.85 13.35
N ALA A 3 -13.33 -12.57 13.62
CA ALA A 3 -13.68 -11.49 12.70
C ALA A 3 -12.94 -11.65 11.37
N ASN A 4 -13.58 -11.26 10.28
CA ASN A 4 -12.99 -11.23 8.93
C ASN A 4 -12.81 -9.78 8.45
N PHE A 5 -12.31 -9.61 7.23
CA PHE A 5 -12.05 -8.29 6.67
C PHE A 5 -13.31 -7.42 6.51
N GLU A 6 -14.45 -8.00 6.16
CA GLU A 6 -15.72 -7.27 6.05
C GLU A 6 -16.23 -6.79 7.42
N ASP A 7 -15.94 -7.53 8.49
CA ASP A 7 -16.24 -7.10 9.85
C ASP A 7 -15.44 -5.83 10.21
N LEU A 8 -14.16 -5.74 9.79
CA LEU A 8 -13.32 -4.55 9.96
C LEU A 8 -13.84 -3.36 9.16
N VAL A 9 -14.25 -3.58 7.90
CA VAL A 9 -14.85 -2.54 7.05
C VAL A 9 -16.18 -2.05 7.66
N THR A 10 -17.00 -2.96 8.18
CA THR A 10 -18.26 -2.62 8.86
C THR A 10 -18.01 -1.87 10.16
N LEU A 11 -17.00 -2.27 10.94
CA LEU A 11 -16.56 -1.57 12.14
C LEU A 11 -16.20 -0.10 11.81
N MET A 12 -15.37 0.13 10.80
CA MET A 12 -14.99 1.48 10.38
C MET A 12 -16.19 2.34 9.98
N GLN A 13 -17.14 1.77 9.22
CA GLN A 13 -18.39 2.46 8.87
C GLN A 13 -19.18 2.86 10.12
N LYS A 14 -19.23 1.98 11.12
CA LYS A 14 -19.90 2.28 12.39
C LYS A 14 -19.17 3.37 13.17
N LEU A 15 -17.84 3.28 13.28
CA LEU A 15 -17.02 4.28 13.96
C LEU A 15 -17.22 5.69 13.38
N ARG A 16 -17.33 5.81 12.05
CA ARG A 16 -17.55 7.09 11.36
C ARG A 16 -19.00 7.46 11.08
N SER A 17 -19.96 6.65 11.51
CA SER A 17 -21.39 6.95 11.37
C SER A 17 -21.82 8.13 12.27
N ALA A 18 -23.02 8.68 12.06
CA ALA A 18 -23.50 9.84 12.82
C ALA A 18 -23.58 9.59 14.34
N ASP A 19 -23.83 8.35 14.76
CA ASP A 19 -23.85 7.89 16.16
C ASP A 19 -22.56 7.17 16.57
N GLY A 20 -21.50 7.28 15.74
CA GLY A 20 -20.19 6.72 15.98
C GLY A 20 -19.28 7.62 16.84
N CYS A 21 -17.98 7.34 16.77
CA CYS A 21 -16.96 8.06 17.52
C CYS A 21 -16.72 9.46 16.94
N PRO A 22 -16.83 10.54 17.75
CA PRO A 22 -16.59 11.90 17.28
C PRO A 22 -15.19 12.12 16.70
N TRP A 23 -14.16 11.55 17.35
CA TRP A 23 -12.78 11.67 16.89
C TRP A 23 -12.59 11.00 15.53
N ASP A 24 -13.15 9.79 15.36
CA ASP A 24 -13.04 9.09 14.08
C ASP A 24 -13.70 9.89 12.96
N ARG A 25 -14.89 10.47 13.19
CA ARG A 25 -15.62 11.27 12.20
C ARG A 25 -14.87 12.51 11.73
N GLU A 26 -14.16 13.18 12.64
CA GLU A 26 -13.43 14.42 12.34
C GLU A 26 -12.15 14.20 11.53
N GLN A 27 -11.67 12.94 11.42
CA GLN A 27 -10.45 12.66 10.66
C GLN A 27 -10.62 12.94 9.16
N THR A 28 -9.54 13.45 8.57
CA THR A 28 -9.39 13.77 7.15
C THR A 28 -8.08 13.19 6.62
N TYR A 29 -7.84 13.20 5.31
CA TYR A 29 -6.54 12.78 4.77
C TYR A 29 -5.35 13.52 5.39
N ALA A 30 -5.52 14.79 5.77
CA ALA A 30 -4.45 15.57 6.37
C ALA A 30 -4.12 15.09 7.79
N THR A 31 -5.13 14.73 8.59
CA THR A 31 -4.92 14.27 9.96
C THR A 31 -4.49 12.81 10.01
N LEU A 32 -4.94 11.98 9.04
CA LEU A 32 -4.52 10.59 8.90
C LEU A 32 -3.10 10.42 8.34
N ALA A 33 -2.55 11.42 7.64
CA ALA A 33 -1.23 11.33 7.00
C ALA A 33 -0.07 11.04 7.97
N PRO A 34 0.08 11.74 9.11
CA PRO A 34 1.12 11.42 10.08
C PRO A 34 0.91 10.02 10.70
N MET A 35 -0.33 9.65 11.02
CA MET A 35 -0.65 8.35 11.63
C MET A 35 -0.26 7.19 10.70
N LEU A 36 -0.56 7.28 9.40
CA LEU A 36 -0.10 6.28 8.42
C LEU A 36 1.43 6.05 8.44
N LEU A 37 2.20 7.11 8.64
CA LEU A 37 3.64 6.98 8.68
C LEU A 37 4.11 6.33 9.99
N GLU A 38 3.50 6.69 11.11
CA GLU A 38 3.74 6.10 12.44
C GLU A 38 3.47 4.59 12.42
N GLU A 39 2.27 4.18 12.00
CA GLU A 39 1.87 2.77 11.89
C GLU A 39 2.78 1.97 10.93
N ALA A 40 3.26 2.61 9.85
CA ALA A 40 4.19 1.98 8.93
C ALA A 40 5.57 1.74 9.56
N TYR A 41 6.03 2.64 10.44
CA TYR A 41 7.27 2.47 11.19
C TYR A 41 7.12 1.43 12.31
N GLU A 42 6.01 1.42 13.04
CA GLU A 42 5.74 0.43 14.09
C GLU A 42 5.63 -0.98 13.51
N ALA A 43 4.91 -1.14 12.38
CA ALA A 43 4.88 -2.39 11.64
C ALA A 43 6.28 -2.84 11.17
N PHE A 44 7.12 -1.90 10.72
CA PHE A 44 8.50 -2.21 10.35
C PHE A 44 9.34 -2.67 11.56
N GLU A 45 9.23 -2.00 12.70
CA GLU A 45 9.92 -2.40 13.93
C GLU A 45 9.49 -3.79 14.40
N ALA A 46 8.19 -4.10 14.31
CA ALA A 46 7.69 -5.42 14.67
C ALA A 46 8.16 -6.51 13.70
N VAL A 47 8.34 -6.20 12.41
CA VAL A 47 9.00 -7.10 11.45
C VAL A 47 10.45 -7.37 11.85
N GLU A 48 11.22 -6.35 12.24
CA GLU A 48 12.60 -6.53 12.69
C GLU A 48 12.68 -7.39 13.96
N LYS A 49 11.82 -7.14 14.96
CA LYS A 49 11.72 -7.99 16.16
C LYS A 49 11.34 -9.43 15.80
N ALA A 50 10.42 -9.63 14.85
CA ALA A 50 10.02 -10.95 14.38
C ALA A 50 11.19 -11.71 13.72
N ARG A 51 12.03 -11.03 12.94
CA ARG A 51 13.26 -11.62 12.36
C ARG A 51 14.25 -12.10 13.41
N GLU A 52 14.25 -11.48 14.59
CA GLU A 52 15.04 -11.90 15.75
C GLU A 52 14.35 -12.98 16.61
N GLY A 53 13.24 -13.54 16.15
CA GLY A 53 12.48 -14.57 16.87
C GLY A 53 11.49 -14.03 17.90
N ARG A 54 11.15 -12.74 17.86
CA ARG A 54 10.20 -12.08 18.78
C ARG A 54 8.97 -11.55 18.03
N PRO A 55 8.10 -12.41 17.45
CA PRO A 55 6.98 -11.98 16.60
C PRO A 55 5.74 -11.47 17.38
N GLY A 56 5.87 -11.21 18.68
CA GLY A 56 4.73 -10.98 19.58
C GLY A 56 3.82 -9.82 19.15
N GLU A 57 4.42 -8.73 18.67
CA GLU A 57 3.70 -7.50 18.26
C GLU A 57 3.32 -7.51 16.78
N LEU A 58 3.96 -8.36 15.95
CA LEU A 58 3.81 -8.30 14.49
C LEU A 58 2.37 -8.39 14.01
N ARG A 59 1.55 -9.22 14.66
CA ARG A 59 0.13 -9.35 14.29
C ARG A 59 -0.62 -8.05 14.53
N ASP A 60 -0.35 -7.38 15.64
CA ASP A 60 -1.11 -6.24 16.10
C ASP A 60 -0.74 -5.01 15.23
N GLU A 61 0.55 -4.76 15.02
CA GLU A 61 1.01 -3.65 14.15
C GLU A 61 0.60 -3.80 12.68
N LEU A 62 0.59 -5.03 12.13
CA LEU A 62 0.04 -5.27 10.79
C LEU A 62 -1.46 -5.00 10.73
N GLY A 63 -2.17 -5.22 11.85
CA GLY A 63 -3.58 -4.91 12.02
C GLY A 63 -3.84 -3.41 12.02
N ASP A 64 -3.02 -2.62 12.72
CA ASP A 64 -3.17 -1.17 12.82
C ASP A 64 -2.85 -0.48 11.48
N LEU A 65 -1.82 -0.94 10.77
CA LEU A 65 -1.56 -0.50 9.39
C LEU A 65 -2.73 -0.85 8.44
N LEU A 66 -3.33 -2.03 8.58
CA LEU A 66 -4.52 -2.43 7.81
C LEU A 66 -5.73 -1.55 8.15
N PHE A 67 -5.95 -1.26 9.44
CA PHE A 67 -7.01 -0.37 9.90
C PHE A 67 -6.86 1.02 9.30
N GLN A 68 -5.63 1.54 9.25
CA GLN A 68 -5.35 2.84 8.63
C GLN A 68 -5.73 2.86 7.14
N ILE A 69 -5.45 1.80 6.37
CA ILE A 69 -5.87 1.67 4.96
C ILE A 69 -7.40 1.70 4.83
N VAL A 70 -8.10 0.93 5.67
CA VAL A 70 -9.57 0.91 5.70
C VAL A 70 -10.13 2.29 6.06
N PHE A 71 -9.48 3.03 6.97
CA PHE A 71 -9.84 4.39 7.35
C PHE A 71 -9.78 5.34 6.15
N TYR A 72 -8.67 5.35 5.41
CA TYR A 72 -8.54 6.17 4.20
C TYR A 72 -9.62 5.86 3.17
N ALA A 73 -9.91 4.58 2.95
CA ALA A 73 -10.94 4.15 2.02
C ALA A 73 -12.35 4.57 2.47
N GLN A 74 -12.62 4.58 3.78
CA GLN A 74 -13.89 5.08 4.31
C GLN A 74 -14.02 6.60 4.10
N VAL A 75 -12.98 7.38 4.39
CA VAL A 75 -12.98 8.83 4.12
C VAL A 75 -13.13 9.12 2.63
N ALA A 76 -12.48 8.34 1.75
CA ALA A 76 -12.65 8.45 0.30
C ALA A 76 -14.08 8.16 -0.16
N ARG A 77 -14.70 7.13 0.42
CA ARG A 77 -16.07 6.75 0.11
C ARG A 77 -17.05 7.85 0.49
N GLU A 78 -16.88 8.45 1.67
CA GLU A 78 -17.70 9.57 2.14
C GLU A 78 -17.61 10.81 1.23
N ARG A 79 -16.49 10.96 0.53
CA ARG A 79 -16.27 12.03 -0.46
C ARG A 79 -16.78 11.68 -1.86
N GLY A 80 -17.16 10.43 -2.11
CA GLY A 80 -17.54 9.93 -3.43
C GLY A 80 -16.36 9.66 -4.36
N ASP A 81 -15.14 9.53 -3.83
CA ASP A 81 -13.91 9.37 -4.62
C ASP A 81 -13.69 7.89 -5.02
N PHE A 82 -13.58 6.99 -4.02
CA PHE A 82 -13.44 5.54 -4.21
C PHE A 82 -13.76 4.80 -2.90
N SER A 83 -13.93 3.48 -2.97
CA SER A 83 -14.21 2.59 -1.84
C SER A 83 -13.05 1.62 -1.54
N ILE A 84 -13.14 0.90 -0.42
CA ILE A 84 -12.19 -0.18 -0.11
C ILE A 84 -12.26 -1.31 -1.15
N GLY A 85 -13.43 -1.54 -1.76
CA GLY A 85 -13.59 -2.49 -2.86
C GLY A 85 -12.79 -2.09 -4.09
N ASP A 86 -12.74 -0.79 -4.40
CA ASP A 86 -11.93 -0.27 -5.53
C ASP A 86 -10.43 -0.43 -5.25
N VAL A 87 -9.99 -0.16 -4.01
CA VAL A 87 -8.59 -0.38 -3.59
C VAL A 87 -8.20 -1.85 -3.74
N THR A 88 -9.02 -2.77 -3.22
CA THR A 88 -8.80 -4.21 -3.30
C THR A 88 -8.82 -4.71 -4.74
N THR A 89 -9.75 -4.23 -5.57
CA THR A 89 -9.83 -4.57 -7.00
C THR A 89 -8.57 -4.11 -7.73
N ALA A 90 -8.15 -2.86 -7.50
CA ALA A 90 -6.98 -2.29 -8.16
C ALA A 90 -5.68 -3.02 -7.81
N ILE A 91 -5.50 -3.46 -6.56
CA ILE A 91 -4.32 -4.27 -6.20
C ILE A 91 -4.43 -5.70 -6.71
N HIS A 92 -5.60 -6.32 -6.63
CA HIS A 92 -5.83 -7.69 -7.11
C HIS A 92 -5.55 -7.82 -8.61
N GLU A 93 -6.19 -6.99 -9.45
CA GLU A 93 -5.99 -7.01 -10.89
C GLU A 93 -4.53 -6.73 -11.27
N LYS A 94 -3.88 -5.80 -10.57
CA LYS A 94 -2.46 -5.49 -10.77
C LYS A 94 -1.58 -6.69 -10.44
N MET A 95 -1.84 -7.39 -9.34
CA MET A 95 -1.06 -8.56 -8.95
C MET A 95 -1.30 -9.73 -9.92
N VAL A 96 -2.54 -9.98 -10.35
CA VAL A 96 -2.83 -11.01 -11.36
C VAL A 96 -2.09 -10.70 -12.67
N ARG A 97 -2.20 -9.46 -13.17
CA ARG A 97 -1.52 -9.04 -14.41
C ARG A 97 0.00 -9.15 -14.33
N ARG A 98 0.60 -8.83 -13.19
CA ARG A 98 2.07 -8.87 -13.00
C ARG A 98 2.64 -10.27 -12.72
N HIS A 99 1.77 -11.27 -12.55
CA HIS A 99 2.17 -12.67 -12.39
C HIS A 99 1.58 -13.56 -13.50
N PRO A 100 1.85 -13.29 -14.79
CA PRO A 100 1.32 -14.13 -15.86
C PRO A 100 1.95 -15.53 -15.88
N HIS A 101 2.98 -15.77 -15.08
CA HIS A 101 3.57 -17.09 -14.84
C HIS A 101 2.83 -17.91 -13.78
N VAL A 102 1.96 -17.28 -13.00
CA VAL A 102 1.07 -17.95 -12.07
C VAL A 102 -0.35 -18.03 -12.64
N PHE A 103 -0.83 -16.95 -13.26
CA PHE A 103 -2.24 -16.79 -13.67
C PHE A 103 -2.47 -16.78 -15.19
N GLY A 104 -1.42 -16.95 -16.00
CA GLY A 104 -1.51 -16.98 -17.46
C GLY A 104 -0.56 -18.02 -18.05
N ASP A 105 -0.17 -17.81 -19.31
CA ASP A 105 0.58 -18.80 -20.09
C ASP A 105 2.10 -18.52 -20.17
N THR A 106 2.60 -17.50 -19.45
CA THR A 106 4.02 -17.11 -19.54
C THR A 106 4.87 -18.02 -18.67
N ASN A 107 5.84 -18.74 -19.23
CA ASN A 107 6.74 -19.53 -18.39
C ASN A 107 7.86 -18.66 -17.80
N ALA A 108 8.02 -18.68 -16.48
CA ALA A 108 9.14 -18.05 -15.78
C ALA A 108 9.62 -18.97 -14.66
N ASN A 109 10.71 -19.68 -14.92
CA ASN A 109 11.20 -20.76 -14.05
C ASN A 109 12.26 -20.31 -13.03
N ASP A 110 12.64 -19.03 -13.04
CA ASP A 110 13.64 -18.47 -12.16
C ASP A 110 13.31 -17.03 -11.74
N THR A 111 13.78 -16.64 -10.56
CA THR A 111 13.54 -15.33 -9.97
C THR A 111 14.03 -14.18 -10.84
N ALA A 112 15.16 -14.34 -11.55
CA ALA A 112 15.70 -13.26 -12.38
C ALA A 112 14.77 -12.97 -13.57
N THR A 113 14.20 -14.02 -14.17
CA THR A 113 13.21 -13.92 -15.25
C THR A 113 11.91 -13.30 -14.74
N VAL A 114 11.43 -13.69 -13.56
CA VAL A 114 10.26 -13.06 -12.91
C VAL A 114 10.48 -11.55 -12.70
N LEU A 115 11.63 -11.16 -12.14
CA LEU A 115 11.94 -9.75 -11.87
C LEU A 115 12.06 -8.91 -13.15
N ARG A 116 12.66 -9.45 -14.23
CA ARG A 116 12.71 -8.76 -15.52
C ARG A 116 11.32 -8.53 -16.11
N ASN A 117 10.47 -9.56 -16.09
CA ASN A 117 9.10 -9.48 -16.58
C ASN A 117 8.28 -8.45 -15.77
N TRP A 118 8.48 -8.43 -14.44
CA TRP A 118 7.83 -7.48 -13.55
C TRP A 118 8.16 -6.02 -13.89
N GLU A 119 9.44 -5.70 -14.09
CA GLU A 119 9.86 -4.33 -14.40
C GLU A 119 9.38 -3.91 -15.80
N ALA A 120 9.38 -4.82 -16.78
CA ALA A 120 8.83 -4.56 -18.11
C ALA A 120 7.33 -4.20 -18.05
N MET A 121 6.52 -4.98 -17.32
CA MET A 121 5.09 -4.70 -17.15
C MET A 121 4.85 -3.37 -16.42
N LYS A 122 5.68 -3.04 -15.44
CA LYS A 122 5.60 -1.76 -14.72
C LYS A 122 5.89 -0.58 -15.65
N GLN A 123 6.80 -0.71 -16.61
CA GLN A 123 7.05 0.31 -17.63
C GLN A 123 5.87 0.44 -18.60
N GLU A 124 5.30 -0.67 -19.08
CA GLU A 124 4.13 -0.66 -19.96
C GLU A 124 2.91 -0.01 -19.28
N GLU A 125 2.65 -0.32 -18.02
CA GLU A 125 1.57 0.29 -17.24
C GLU A 125 1.73 1.82 -17.12
N ARG A 126 2.96 2.31 -16.94
CA ARG A 126 3.25 3.76 -16.88
C ARG A 126 2.98 4.44 -18.22
N ARG A 127 3.39 3.81 -19.34
CA ARG A 127 3.13 4.30 -20.70
C ARG A 127 1.63 4.35 -20.98
N ALA A 128 0.90 3.29 -20.66
CA ALA A 128 -0.54 3.20 -20.86
C ALA A 128 -1.34 4.22 -20.02
N ALA A 129 -0.84 4.58 -18.83
CA ALA A 129 -1.46 5.59 -17.96
C ALA A 129 -1.24 7.04 -18.42
N GLY A 130 -0.69 7.29 -19.61
CA GLY A 130 -0.38 8.64 -20.11
C GLY A 130 0.69 9.36 -19.29
N LYS A 131 1.43 8.64 -18.44
CA LYS A 131 2.57 9.16 -17.67
C LYS A 131 3.88 9.05 -18.45
N GLY A 132 3.82 8.73 -19.74
CA GLY A 132 4.98 8.51 -20.62
C GLY A 132 5.57 9.76 -21.29
N ASP A 133 4.94 10.93 -21.15
CA ASP A 133 5.39 12.19 -21.81
C ASP A 133 6.28 13.08 -20.93
N ARG A 134 6.49 12.72 -19.66
CA ARG A 134 7.65 13.24 -18.91
C ARG A 134 8.79 12.31 -19.24
N GLU A 135 9.87 12.85 -19.83
CA GLU A 135 11.12 12.12 -20.02
C GLU A 135 11.38 11.24 -18.81
N ASP A 136 11.52 9.92 -19.03
CA ASP A 136 11.78 8.91 -18.00
C ASP A 136 12.98 9.37 -17.16
N SER A 137 12.72 10.12 -16.09
CA SER A 137 13.78 10.51 -15.16
C SER A 137 14.22 9.23 -14.49
N LEU A 138 15.52 8.95 -14.50
CA LEU A 138 16.11 7.81 -13.78
C LEU A 138 15.66 7.77 -12.30
N LEU A 139 15.21 8.90 -11.76
CA LEU A 139 14.80 9.10 -10.38
C LEU A 139 13.28 8.93 -10.15
N ASP A 140 12.50 8.57 -11.17
CA ASP A 140 11.05 8.49 -11.06
C ASP A 140 10.59 7.45 -10.01
N GLY A 141 9.72 7.89 -9.09
CA GLY A 141 9.27 7.09 -7.94
C GLY A 141 10.16 7.17 -6.71
N VAL A 142 11.13 8.10 -6.65
CA VAL A 142 11.67 8.59 -5.37
C VAL A 142 10.67 9.58 -4.79
N SER A 143 10.25 9.37 -3.55
CA SER A 143 9.36 10.33 -2.87
C SER A 143 10.19 11.47 -2.28
N SER A 144 9.95 12.70 -2.74
CA SER A 144 10.53 13.91 -2.15
C SER A 144 10.00 14.20 -0.73
N LYS A 145 9.07 13.38 -0.23
CA LYS A 145 8.56 13.43 1.14
C LYS A 145 9.16 12.34 2.03
N ALA A 146 10.02 11.47 1.49
CA ALA A 146 10.77 10.53 2.32
C ALA A 146 11.76 11.29 3.20
N PRO A 147 12.15 10.76 4.37
CA PRO A 147 13.27 11.29 5.12
C PRO A 147 14.51 11.41 4.22
N ALA A 148 15.26 12.50 4.36
CA ALA A 148 16.32 12.87 3.43
C ALA A 148 17.37 11.77 3.18
N LEU A 149 17.69 10.96 4.20
CA LEU A 149 18.60 9.82 4.07
C LEU A 149 18.01 8.70 3.20
N MET A 150 16.72 8.41 3.35
CA MET A 150 16.03 7.42 2.52
C MET A 150 15.86 7.91 1.09
N GLU A 151 15.53 9.18 0.92
CA GLU A 151 15.51 9.83 -0.40
C GLU A 151 16.90 9.73 -1.06
N ALA A 152 17.97 10.13 -0.36
CA ALA A 152 19.34 10.05 -0.87
C ALA A 152 19.78 8.62 -1.21
N HIS A 153 19.38 7.63 -0.39
CA HIS A 153 19.65 6.23 -0.68
C HIS A 153 18.90 5.73 -1.94
N GLN A 154 17.62 6.09 -2.09
CA GLN A 154 16.84 5.74 -3.29
C GLN A 154 17.37 6.44 -4.54
N LEU A 155 17.77 7.71 -4.44
CA LEU A 155 18.41 8.46 -5.51
C LEU A 155 19.73 7.81 -5.93
N SER A 156 20.61 7.50 -4.97
CA SER A 156 21.92 6.91 -5.27
C SER A 156 21.80 5.50 -5.85
N THR A 157 20.87 4.68 -5.35
CA THR A 157 20.62 3.32 -5.88
C THR A 157 20.07 3.33 -7.31
N LYS A 158 19.27 4.35 -7.67
CA LYS A 158 18.73 4.49 -9.03
C LYS A 158 19.69 5.15 -10.01
N ALA A 159 20.61 5.96 -9.50
CA ALA A 159 21.63 6.63 -10.30
C ALA A 159 22.88 5.75 -10.57
N ALA A 160 23.09 4.71 -9.76
CA ALA A 160 24.17 3.72 -9.90
C ALA A 160 23.80 2.61 -10.89
#